data_AF-A0A8S9V4I0-F1
#
_entry.id   AF-A0A8S9V4I0-F1
#
_cell.length_a   1.000
_cell.length_b   1.000
_cell.length_c   1.000
_cell.angle_alpha   90.00
_cell.angle_beta   90.00
_cell.angle_gamma   90.00
#
_symmetry.space_group_name_H-M   'P 1'
#
loop_
_entity.id
_entity.type
_entity.pdbx_description
1 polymer ?
#
loop_
_entity_poly.entity_id
_entity_poly.type
_entity_poly.pdbx_seq_one_letter_code
_entity_poly.pdbx_strand_id
1 'polypeptide(L)'
;MADVELEIQDVEWVFSPQQPDGSSCGVLAIAQCYNYLTGNTTQQSYDVTKHDIKVMRLRILWAIMHLSKEQPISESDVTTTSKTLQKLQKELE
;
A
#
# COMPACT_ATOMS: atom_id res chain seq x y z
N MET A 1 -35.95 -7.18 -8.50
CA MET A 1 -34.57 -6.64 -8.51
C MET A 1 -34.10 -6.75 -9.94
N ALA A 2 -33.81 -5.64 -10.59
CA ALA A 2 -33.25 -5.68 -11.94
C ALA A 2 -31.85 -6.31 -11.86
N ASP A 3 -31.55 -7.23 -12.77
CA ASP A 3 -30.18 -7.72 -12.97
C ASP A 3 -29.30 -6.52 -13.32
N VAL A 4 -28.43 -6.13 -12.39
CA VAL A 4 -27.36 -5.19 -12.67
C VAL A 4 -26.26 -6.00 -13.31
N GLU A 5 -26.19 -5.95 -14.63
CA GLU A 5 -25.09 -6.51 -15.40
C GLU A 5 -23.82 -5.74 -15.01
N LEU A 6 -22.87 -6.43 -14.37
CA LEU A 6 -21.57 -5.86 -14.04
C LEU A 6 -20.78 -5.72 -15.33
N GLU A 7 -20.75 -4.50 -15.90
CA GLU A 7 -19.82 -4.16 -16.98
C GLU A 7 -18.38 -4.17 -16.43
N ILE A 8 -17.68 -5.28 -16.65
CA ILE A 8 -16.24 -5.36 -16.43
C ILE A 8 -15.58 -4.73 -17.64
N GLN A 9 -15.17 -3.46 -17.52
CA GLN A 9 -14.34 -2.81 -18.52
C GLN A 9 -13.02 -3.57 -18.70
N ASP A 10 -12.49 -3.56 -19.93
CA ASP A 10 -11.19 -4.15 -20.24
C ASP A 10 -10.10 -3.58 -19.32
N VAL A 11 -9.22 -4.46 -18.83
CA VAL A 11 -8.11 -4.09 -17.95
C VAL A 11 -7.13 -3.22 -18.73
N GLU A 12 -7.14 -1.91 -18.44
CA GLU A 12 -6.07 -1.02 -18.89
C GLU A 12 -4.85 -1.21 -17.99
N TRP A 13 -3.82 -1.87 -18.54
CA TRP A 13 -2.56 -2.04 -17.84
C TRP A 13 -1.84 -0.70 -17.73
N VAL A 14 -1.63 -0.25 -16.50
CA VAL A 14 -0.84 0.94 -16.20
C VAL A 14 0.64 0.58 -16.27
N PHE A 15 1.30 0.98 -17.35
CA PHE A 15 2.72 0.67 -17.58
C PHE A 15 3.69 1.60 -16.86
N SER A 16 3.21 2.72 -16.32
CA SER A 16 4.00 3.70 -15.59
C SER A 16 3.19 4.28 -14.43
N PRO A 17 3.80 4.45 -13.25
CA PRO A 17 5.23 4.36 -13.00
C PRO A 17 5.67 2.92 -12.67
N GLN A 18 6.86 2.52 -13.12
CA GLN A 18 7.41 1.20 -12.79
C GLN A 18 8.25 1.25 -11.50
N GLN A 19 8.11 0.23 -10.66
CA GLN A 19 9.01 0.01 -9.54
C GLN A 19 10.31 -0.66 -10.01
N PRO A 20 11.46 -0.36 -9.38
CA PRO A 20 12.76 -0.86 -9.83
C PRO A 20 13.09 -2.29 -9.36
N ASP A 21 12.19 -2.92 -8.58
CA ASP A 21 12.34 -4.25 -8.02
C ASP A 21 10.98 -4.91 -7.73
N GLY A 22 10.97 -6.17 -7.34
CA GLY A 22 9.74 -6.92 -7.03
C GLY A 22 9.19 -6.72 -5.61
N SER A 23 9.75 -5.81 -4.82
CA SER A 23 9.49 -5.67 -3.38
C SER A 23 9.03 -4.27 -2.95
N SER A 24 8.93 -3.34 -3.89
CA SER A 24 8.67 -1.92 -3.62
C SER A 24 7.24 -1.49 -3.95
N CYS A 25 6.35 -2.44 -4.25
CA CYS A 25 4.98 -2.18 -4.69
C CYS A 25 4.18 -1.35 -3.68
N GLY A 26 4.30 -1.65 -2.38
CA GLY A 26 3.61 -0.90 -1.33
C GLY A 26 4.10 0.55 -1.21
N VAL A 27 5.41 0.77 -1.39
CA VAL A 27 5.99 2.13 -1.39
C VAL A 27 5.45 2.93 -2.57
N LEU A 28 5.40 2.29 -3.74
CA LEU A 28 4.88 2.92 -4.95
C LEU A 28 3.39 3.26 -4.83
N ALA A 29 2.58 2.36 -4.27
CA ALA A 29 1.16 2.60 -4.04
C ALA A 29 0.91 3.82 -3.14
N ILE A 30 1.64 3.93 -2.03
CA ILE A 30 1.54 5.09 -1.12
C ILE A 30 1.95 6.38 -1.84
N ALA A 31 3.03 6.35 -2.61
CA ALA A 31 3.50 7.51 -3.38
C ALA A 31 2.47 7.96 -4.42
N GLN A 32 1.82 7.04 -5.14
CA GLN A 32 0.77 7.36 -6.11
C GLN A 32 -0.46 7.99 -5.45
N CYS A 33 -0.93 7.42 -4.34
CA CYS A 33 -2.02 8.01 -3.57
C CYS A 33 -1.68 9.44 -3.11
N TYR A 34 -0.46 9.64 -2.59
CA TYR A 34 0.00 10.96 -2.17
C TYR A 34 0.04 11.97 -3.32
N ASN A 35 0.58 11.57 -4.47
CA ASN A 35 0.65 12.42 -5.66
C ASN A 35 -0.74 12.80 -6.17
N TYR A 36 -1.68 11.85 -6.19
CA TYR A 36 -3.07 12.12 -6.54
C TYR A 36 -3.70 13.15 -5.59
N LEU A 37 -3.58 12.94 -4.27
CA LEU A 37 -4.16 13.83 -3.25
C LEU A 37 -3.55 15.24 -3.25
N THR A 38 -2.30 15.38 -3.67
CA THR A 38 -1.59 16.67 -3.72
C THR A 38 -1.65 17.34 -5.09
N GLY A 39 -2.30 16.73 -6.08
CA GLY A 39 -2.39 17.24 -7.44
C GLY A 39 -1.07 17.17 -8.23
N ASN A 40 -0.11 16.36 -7.78
CA ASN A 40 1.19 16.19 -8.43
C ASN A 40 1.15 15.09 -9.50
N THR A 41 0.43 15.34 -10.59
CA THR A 41 0.18 14.36 -11.66
C THR A 41 1.43 14.01 -12.46
N THR A 42 2.43 14.88 -12.52
CA THR A 42 3.69 14.62 -13.25
C THR A 42 4.52 13.48 -12.63
N GLN A 43 4.37 13.25 -11.32
CA GLN A 43 5.04 12.16 -10.63
C GLN A 43 4.31 10.81 -10.74
N GLN A 44 3.20 10.76 -11.48
CA GLN A 44 2.46 9.52 -11.73
C GLN A 44 2.99 8.74 -12.94
N SER A 45 3.83 9.34 -13.78
CA SER A 45 4.24 8.72 -15.05
C SER A 45 5.75 8.48 -15.19
N TYR A 46 6.58 8.83 -14.19
CA TYR A 46 8.03 8.68 -14.29
C TYR A 46 8.52 7.34 -13.71
N ASP A 47 9.56 6.76 -14.32
CA ASP A 47 10.14 5.51 -13.83
C ASP A 47 10.88 5.71 -12.51
N VAL A 48 10.47 4.95 -11.50
CA VAL A 48 10.99 5.11 -10.15
C VAL A 48 12.32 4.38 -10.01
N THR A 49 13.36 5.10 -9.63
CA THR A 49 14.69 4.51 -9.43
C THR A 49 14.81 3.86 -8.05
N LYS A 50 15.84 3.01 -7.87
CA LYS A 50 16.18 2.48 -6.54
C LYS A 50 16.53 3.58 -5.53
N HIS A 51 17.02 4.73 -5.99
CA HIS A 51 17.30 5.86 -5.12
C HIS A 51 16.00 6.54 -4.66
N ASP A 52 15.06 6.75 -5.58
CA ASP A 52 13.74 7.29 -5.26
C ASP A 52 13.01 6.44 -4.22
N ILE A 53 13.05 5.11 -4.36
CA ILE A 53 12.47 4.19 -3.38
C ILE A 53 13.07 4.40 -1.98
N LYS A 54 14.38 4.60 -1.86
CA LYS A 54 15.03 4.86 -0.56
C LYS A 54 14.50 6.15 0.06
N VAL A 55 14.38 7.22 -0.74
CA VAL A 55 13.84 8.51 -0.29
C VAL A 55 12.37 8.38 0.10
N MET A 56 11.55 7.69 -0.70
CA MET A 56 10.13 7.45 -0.40
C MET A 56 9.96 6.67 0.90
N ARG A 57 10.73 5.59 1.10
CA ARG A 57 10.72 4.81 2.36
C ARG A 57 11.05 5.68 3.57
N LEU A 58 12.08 6.52 3.47
CA LEU A 58 12.45 7.44 4.56
C LEU A 58 11.35 8.46 4.85
N ARG A 59 10.70 9.01 3.81
CA ARG A 59 9.57 9.94 3.99
C ARG A 59 8.36 9.28 4.61
N ILE A 60 8.01 8.07 4.18
CA ILE A 60 6.92 7.27 4.76
C ILE A 60 7.22 6.96 6.22
N LEU A 61 8.43 6.50 6.53
CA LEU A 61 8.86 6.24 7.90
C LEU A 61 8.78 7.50 8.76
N TRP A 62 9.27 8.63 8.25
CA TRP A 62 9.20 9.91 8.95
C TRP A 62 7.75 10.31 9.25
N ALA A 63 6.85 10.19 8.26
CA ALA A 63 5.43 10.48 8.43
C ALA A 63 4.80 9.55 9.48
N ILE A 64 5.12 8.25 9.47
CA ILE A 64 4.62 7.31 10.47
C ILE A 64 5.10 7.72 11.86
N MET A 65 6.39 8.01 12.02
CA MET A 65 6.97 8.30 13.34
C MET A 65 6.54 9.66 13.91
N HIS A 66 6.31 10.67 13.06
CA HIS A 66 6.09 12.04 13.52
C HIS A 66 4.63 12.50 13.40
N LEU A 67 3.85 11.92 12.50
CA LEU A 67 2.47 12.34 12.25
C LEU A 67 1.45 11.34 12.79
N SER A 68 1.82 10.08 13.01
CA SER A 68 0.90 9.11 13.61
C SER A 68 0.74 9.37 15.09
N LYS A 69 -0.51 9.31 15.56
CA LYS A 69 -0.81 9.15 16.98
C LYS A 69 -0.90 7.65 17.24
N GLU A 70 0.00 7.13 18.07
CA GLU A 70 -0.10 5.75 18.53
C GLU A 70 -1.44 5.58 19.27
N GLN A 71 -2.23 4.61 18.81
CA GLN A 71 -3.45 4.21 19.50
C GLN A 71 -3.17 2.88 20.20
N PRO A 72 -3.56 2.73 21.48
CA PRO A 72 -3.47 1.44 22.13
C PRO A 72 -4.32 0.42 21.35
N ILE A 73 -3.76 -0.76 21.11
CA ILE A 73 -4.48 -1.86 20.46
C ILE A 73 -5.62 -2.27 21.41
N SER A 74 -6.84 -2.40 20.88
CA SER A 74 -7.97 -2.86 21.69
C SER A 74 -7.75 -4.31 22.14
N GLU A 75 -8.25 -4.69 23.32
CA GLU A 75 -8.16 -6.09 23.79
C GLU A 75 -8.78 -7.08 22.80
N SER A 76 -9.84 -6.68 22.10
CA SER A 76 -10.46 -7.46 21.03
C SER A 76 -9.53 -7.68 19.83
N ASP A 77 -8.78 -6.64 19.43
CA ASP A 77 -7.82 -6.74 18.34
C ASP A 77 -6.64 -7.63 18.74
N VAL A 78 -6.10 -7.44 19.96
CA VAL A 78 -5.04 -8.31 20.51
C VAL A 78 -5.46 -9.78 20.45
N THR A 79 -6.67 -10.08 20.95
CA THR A 79 -7.20 -11.44 20.96
C THR A 79 -7.35 -12.01 19.54
N THR A 80 -7.79 -11.19 18.59
CA THR A 80 -7.97 -11.59 17.20
C THR A 80 -6.62 -11.86 16.54
N THR A 81 -5.64 -10.97 16.72
CA THR A 81 -4.28 -11.14 16.21
C THR A 81 -3.63 -12.41 16.74
N SER A 82 -3.74 -12.69 18.04
CA SER A 82 -3.20 -13.93 18.63
C SER A 82 -3.84 -15.19 18.05
N LYS A 83 -5.17 -15.21 17.86
CA LYS A 83 -5.88 -16.35 17.25
C LYS A 83 -5.46 -16.56 15.80
N THR A 84 -5.31 -15.48 15.03
CA THR A 84 -4.85 -15.55 13.63
C THR A 84 -3.43 -16.10 13.57
N LEU A 85 -2.53 -15.65 14.44
CA LEU A 85 -1.15 -16.14 14.51
C LEU A 85 -1.11 -17.65 14.81
N GLN A 86 -1.87 -18.12 15.80
CA GLN A 86 -1.95 -19.55 16.13
C GLN A 86 -2.45 -20.40 14.96
N LYS A 87 -3.46 -19.92 14.22
CA LYS A 87 -3.95 -20.63 13.02
C LYS A 87 -2.88 -20.71 11.95
N LEU A 88 -2.19 -19.60 11.67
CA LEU A 88 -1.12 -19.58 10.67
C LEU A 88 0.01 -20.55 11.04
N GLN A 89 0.43 -20.57 12.31
CA GLN A 89 1.45 -21.52 12.78
C GLN A 89 1.04 -22.97 12.55
N LYS A 90 -0.22 -23.31 12.84
CA LYS A 90 -0.74 -24.67 12.64
C LYS A 90 -0.79 -25.10 11.17
N GLU A 91 -1.07 -24.18 10.24
CA GLU A 91 -1.11 -24.49 8.79
C GLU A 91 0.30 -24.56 8.16
N LEU A 92 1.33 -24.11 8.88
CA LEU A 92 2.74 -24.13 8.47
C LEU A 92 3.51 -25.35 9.01
N GLU A 93 2.89 -26.18 9.85
CA GLU A 93 3.39 -27.50 10.31
C GLU A 93 2.93 -28.62 9.36
#